data_AF-A0A3M1MR01-F1
#
_entry.id   AF-A0A3M1MR01-F1
#
_cell.length_a   1.000
_cell.length_b   1.000
_cell.length_c   1.000
_cell.angle_alpha   90.00
_cell.angle_beta   90.00
_cell.angle_gamma   90.00
#
_symmetry.space_group_name_H-M   'P 1'
#
loop_
_entity.id
_entity.type
_entity.pdbx_description
1 polymer ?
#
loop_
_entity_poly.entity_id
_entity_poly.type
_entity_poly.pdbx_seq_one_letter_code
_entity_poly.pdbx_strand_id
1 'polypeptide(L)'
;MRQSQHITLALLVAAALLLSACTTQPPQPAGAVIVTPPPTTVSQDAPQPYRIVTGEAGVYRLDPKTLQSIGFGTTPPEKLRLTHQGEDWPFAYTQDGLYFYAPALQTRYTNRNAFLLWGDGTASAALQPEALPAVPAQPGAAYPAHLRLEENPLYEPKAGQGDHWLWQKLVAPTTWEQSFTLTEVQPGAGTLTVTLWGNTGRAIVPEGEFDHHWRVSINGQVVLEQTWSKSGAQSLTADLPDGLLHDGENTLTIEAVADSGLAVDITTLDAVEITYPRRARLQDGMLRFTALTDGVQVEGLKGDAYLWDIGNPQKPRLFQGEADSSLGVAAGHRYVLHTPQGART
;
A
#
# COMPACT_ATOMS: atom_id res chain seq x y z
N MET A 1 75.50 -40.21 -12.00
CA MET A 1 76.86 -40.30 -11.40
C MET A 1 77.17 -38.93 -10.77
N ARG A 2 77.33 -38.91 -9.44
CA ARG A 2 77.98 -37.88 -8.57
C ARG A 2 77.49 -36.42 -8.70
N GLN A 3 76.76 -35.82 -7.75
CA GLN A 3 76.94 -35.69 -6.29
C GLN A 3 78.15 -34.83 -5.89
N SER A 4 77.89 -33.98 -4.88
CA SER A 4 78.79 -33.26 -3.94
C SER A 4 78.89 -31.75 -4.18
N GLN A 5 78.25 -30.87 -3.39
CA GLN A 5 78.24 -30.61 -1.92
C GLN A 5 79.26 -29.55 -1.49
N HIS A 6 78.86 -28.84 -0.42
CA HIS A 6 79.61 -28.05 0.58
C HIS A 6 79.33 -26.53 0.55
N ILE A 7 79.09 -25.81 1.66
CA ILE A 7 79.05 -26.12 3.10
C ILE A 7 78.20 -25.06 3.83
N THR A 8 77.58 -25.54 4.89
CA THR A 8 76.82 -24.96 6.01
C THR A 8 77.52 -23.85 6.80
N LEU A 9 76.75 -22.90 7.36
CA LEU A 9 76.97 -22.48 8.75
C LEU A 9 75.64 -22.24 9.47
N ALA A 10 75.50 -22.92 10.59
CA ALA A 10 74.35 -22.96 11.48
C ALA A 10 74.53 -21.97 12.65
N LEU A 11 73.41 -21.49 13.19
CA LEU A 11 73.34 -21.14 14.61
C LEU A 11 71.97 -21.56 15.18
N LEU A 12 72.04 -22.46 16.15
CA LEU A 12 70.96 -22.93 17.01
C LEU A 12 70.52 -21.82 17.96
N VAL A 13 69.21 -21.73 18.21
CA VAL A 13 68.70 -21.56 19.58
C VAL A 13 67.44 -22.43 19.75
N ALA A 14 67.52 -23.34 20.71
CA ALA A 14 66.41 -24.11 21.24
C ALA A 14 65.78 -23.37 22.43
N ALA A 15 64.45 -23.39 22.56
CA ALA A 15 63.77 -23.16 23.82
C ALA A 15 62.41 -23.86 23.84
N ALA A 16 62.13 -24.49 24.97
CA ALA A 16 61.21 -25.59 25.18
C ALA A 16 59.72 -25.19 25.20
N LEU A 17 58.89 -26.11 24.72
CA LEU A 17 57.44 -26.15 24.98
C LEU A 17 57.18 -26.51 26.45
N LEU A 18 56.59 -25.58 27.20
CA LEU A 18 55.84 -25.87 28.42
C LEU A 18 54.36 -25.64 28.12
N LEU A 19 53.60 -26.74 28.08
CA LEU A 19 52.14 -26.75 28.01
C LEU A 19 51.58 -26.28 29.36
N SER A 20 51.30 -24.98 29.47
CA SER A 20 50.43 -24.45 30.52
C SER A 20 49.00 -24.43 29.99
N ALA A 21 48.18 -25.33 30.52
CA ALA A 21 46.74 -25.32 30.34
C ALA A 21 46.15 -24.09 31.06
N CYS A 22 45.98 -22.98 30.32
CA CYS A 22 45.14 -21.88 30.77
C CYS A 22 43.68 -22.23 30.47
N THR A 23 42.98 -22.72 31.48
CA THR A 23 41.52 -22.74 31.52
C THR A 23 41.01 -21.29 31.43
N THR A 24 40.57 -20.88 30.25
CA THR A 24 39.86 -19.62 30.06
C THR A 24 38.45 -19.78 30.61
N GLN A 25 38.22 -19.18 31.77
CA GLN A 25 36.88 -19.01 32.31
C GLN A 25 36.08 -18.14 31.31
N PRO A 26 34.90 -18.58 30.83
CA PRO A 26 34.08 -17.74 29.98
C PRO A 26 33.70 -16.47 30.75
N PRO A 27 33.61 -15.31 30.08
CA PRO A 27 33.21 -14.06 30.73
C PRO A 27 31.83 -14.27 31.37
N GLN A 28 31.72 -13.97 32.67
CA GLN A 28 30.40 -13.90 33.31
C GLN A 28 29.56 -12.85 32.57
N PRO A 29 28.31 -13.15 32.20
CA PRO A 29 27.43 -12.13 31.66
C PRO A 29 27.27 -11.02 32.68
N ALA A 30 27.49 -9.77 32.26
CA ALA A 30 27.13 -8.60 33.05
C ALA A 30 25.68 -8.77 33.49
N GLY A 31 25.45 -8.79 34.81
CA GLY A 31 24.12 -8.99 35.37
C GLY A 31 23.15 -7.99 34.78
N ALA A 32 22.10 -8.49 34.15
CA ALA A 32 20.98 -7.67 33.74
C ALA A 32 20.45 -6.97 35.00
N VAL A 33 20.61 -5.65 35.08
CA VAL A 33 19.80 -4.84 35.98
C VAL A 33 18.39 -4.94 35.42
N ILE A 34 17.58 -5.82 36.00
CA ILE A 34 16.14 -5.81 35.79
C ILE A 34 15.66 -4.52 36.45
N VAL A 35 15.57 -3.44 35.67
CA VAL A 35 14.70 -2.34 36.04
C VAL A 35 13.30 -2.90 35.91
N THR A 36 12.72 -3.38 37.01
CA THR A 36 11.30 -3.69 37.03
C THR A 36 10.58 -2.40 36.67
N PRO A 37 9.78 -2.36 35.60
CA PRO A 37 8.88 -1.24 35.41
C PRO A 37 8.06 -1.08 36.69
N PRO A 38 7.76 0.14 37.16
CA PRO A 38 6.82 0.31 38.24
C PRO A 38 5.57 -0.51 37.89
N PRO A 39 4.97 -1.25 38.83
CA PRO A 39 3.73 -1.97 38.56
C PRO A 39 2.74 -0.92 38.09
N THR A 40 2.53 -0.86 36.78
CA THR A 40 1.45 -0.06 36.22
C THR A 40 0.24 -0.89 36.55
N THR A 41 -0.39 -0.58 37.67
CA THR A 41 -1.77 -0.95 37.94
C THR A 41 -2.61 -0.28 36.87
N VAL A 42 -2.59 -0.84 35.66
CA VAL A 42 -3.68 -0.66 34.71
C VAL A 42 -4.87 -1.23 35.47
N SER A 43 -5.78 -0.34 35.89
CA SER A 43 -7.03 -0.76 36.48
C SER A 43 -7.64 -1.83 35.57
N GLN A 44 -7.72 -3.07 36.05
CA GLN A 44 -8.37 -4.16 35.30
C GLN A 44 -9.88 -3.92 35.15
N ASP A 45 -10.41 -2.90 35.83
CA ASP A 45 -11.80 -2.43 35.74
C ASP A 45 -12.00 -1.32 34.69
N ALA A 46 -10.94 -0.85 34.03
CA ALA A 46 -11.14 0.04 32.88
C ALA A 46 -11.70 -0.78 31.70
N PRO A 47 -12.81 -0.36 31.08
CA PRO A 47 -13.35 -1.02 29.91
C PRO A 47 -12.27 -1.17 28.84
N GLN A 48 -12.05 -2.39 28.38
CA GLN A 48 -11.06 -2.66 27.34
C GLN A 48 -11.73 -2.49 25.98
N PRO A 49 -11.17 -1.67 25.08
CA PRO A 49 -11.71 -1.55 23.74
C PRO A 49 -11.45 -2.82 22.95
N TYR A 50 -12.32 -3.10 21.98
CA TYR A 50 -12.03 -4.12 20.97
C TYR A 50 -11.19 -3.51 19.84
N ARG A 51 -10.06 -4.15 19.51
CA ARG A 51 -9.17 -3.70 18.44
C ARG A 51 -9.59 -4.31 17.11
N ILE A 52 -9.94 -3.45 16.16
CA ILE A 52 -10.28 -3.80 14.78
C ILE A 52 -9.07 -3.48 13.89
N VAL A 53 -8.52 -4.48 13.22
CA VAL A 53 -7.36 -4.31 12.33
C VAL A 53 -7.84 -4.36 10.89
N THR A 54 -7.47 -3.37 10.09
CA THR A 54 -7.84 -3.30 8.66
C THR A 54 -6.57 -3.20 7.81
N GLY A 55 -6.55 -3.84 6.64
CA GLY A 55 -5.38 -3.88 5.76
C GLY A 55 -5.57 -3.23 4.39
N GLU A 56 -6.82 -2.98 4.00
CA GLU A 56 -7.16 -2.35 2.74
C GLU A 56 -8.13 -1.20 2.97
N ALA A 57 -8.09 -0.19 2.10
CA ALA A 57 -9.10 0.86 2.13
C ALA A 57 -10.48 0.26 1.81
N GLY A 58 -11.50 0.57 2.60
CA GLY A 58 -12.83 -0.03 2.42
C GLY A 58 -13.86 0.43 3.42
N VAL A 59 -15.12 0.11 3.14
CA VAL A 59 -16.17 0.11 4.17
C VAL A 59 -16.16 -1.27 4.82
N TYR A 60 -16.01 -1.27 6.14
CA TYR A 60 -16.02 -2.46 6.99
C TYR A 60 -17.31 -2.52 7.78
N ARG A 61 -17.82 -3.73 8.01
CA ARG A 61 -19.06 -4.04 8.71
C ARG A 61 -18.79 -5.03 9.84
N LEU A 62 -19.09 -4.63 11.06
CA LEU A 62 -19.27 -5.55 12.18
C LEU A 62 -20.75 -5.92 12.25
N ASP A 63 -21.09 -7.11 11.75
CA ASP A 63 -22.47 -7.59 11.79
C ASP A 63 -22.94 -7.88 13.24
N PRO A 64 -24.25 -8.04 13.50
CA PRO A 64 -24.76 -8.25 14.87
C PRO A 64 -24.17 -9.49 15.56
N LYS A 65 -23.85 -10.55 14.81
CA LYS A 65 -23.22 -11.76 15.36
C LYS A 65 -21.78 -11.47 15.81
N THR A 66 -21.05 -10.70 15.01
CA THR A 66 -19.70 -10.23 15.29
C THR A 66 -19.72 -9.38 16.55
N LEU A 67 -20.56 -8.34 16.59
CA LEU A 67 -20.75 -7.48 17.77
C LEU A 67 -21.09 -8.30 19.03
N GLN A 68 -21.98 -9.28 18.93
CA GLN A 68 -22.30 -10.18 20.05
C GLN A 68 -21.08 -11.00 20.51
N SER A 69 -20.29 -11.55 19.58
CA SER A 69 -19.12 -12.36 19.90
C SER A 69 -17.99 -11.57 20.57
N ILE A 70 -17.90 -10.26 20.30
CA ILE A 70 -16.89 -9.36 20.87
C ILE A 70 -17.37 -8.61 22.11
N GLY A 71 -18.57 -8.93 22.62
CA GLY A 71 -19.11 -8.36 23.87
C GLY A 71 -19.92 -7.07 23.71
N PHE A 72 -20.26 -6.67 22.49
CA PHE A 72 -20.99 -5.45 22.16
C PHE A 72 -22.43 -5.69 21.69
N GLY A 73 -22.91 -6.94 21.65
CA GLY A 73 -24.23 -7.28 21.08
C GLY A 73 -25.43 -6.66 21.79
N THR A 74 -25.28 -6.26 23.06
CA THR A 74 -26.31 -5.56 23.84
C THR A 74 -25.96 -4.09 24.10
N THR A 75 -24.82 -3.61 23.61
CA THR A 75 -24.39 -2.23 23.79
C THR A 75 -25.21 -1.35 22.87
N PRO A 76 -25.96 -0.38 23.41
CA PRO A 76 -26.81 0.44 22.56
C PRO A 76 -25.94 1.38 21.70
N PRO A 77 -26.35 1.72 20.46
CA PRO A 77 -25.50 2.46 19.53
C PRO A 77 -25.00 3.81 20.05
N GLU A 78 -25.80 4.50 20.87
CA GLU A 78 -25.45 5.77 21.53
C GLU A 78 -24.31 5.64 22.57
N LYS A 79 -23.93 4.41 22.93
CA LYS A 79 -22.79 4.09 23.80
C LYS A 79 -21.57 3.55 23.06
N LEU A 80 -21.70 3.27 21.76
CA LEU A 80 -20.61 2.81 20.92
C LEU A 80 -19.75 3.99 20.49
N ARG A 81 -18.45 3.90 20.73
CA ARG A 81 -17.47 4.90 20.27
C ARG A 81 -16.35 4.21 19.52
N LEU A 82 -16.08 4.66 18.30
CA LEU A 82 -15.00 4.17 17.47
C LEU A 82 -13.88 5.22 17.49
N THR A 83 -12.64 4.81 17.71
CA THR A 83 -11.50 5.73 17.64
C THR A 83 -10.40 5.22 16.73
N HIS A 84 -9.67 6.17 16.13
CA HIS A 84 -8.50 5.93 15.31
C HIS A 84 -7.41 6.92 15.72
N GLN A 85 -6.23 6.41 16.09
CA GLN A 85 -5.11 7.25 16.57
C GLN A 85 -5.47 8.19 17.74
N GLY A 86 -6.40 7.74 18.61
CA GLY A 86 -6.87 8.50 19.78
C GLY A 86 -8.00 9.49 19.50
N GLU A 87 -8.35 9.72 18.23
CA GLU A 87 -9.44 10.60 17.83
C GLU A 87 -10.72 9.82 17.54
N ASP A 88 -11.87 10.49 17.74
CA ASP A 88 -13.18 9.96 17.39
C ASP A 88 -13.27 9.69 15.88
N TRP A 89 -13.76 8.50 15.53
CA TRP A 89 -13.92 8.07 14.15
C TRP A 89 -15.41 7.87 13.82
N PRO A 90 -15.88 8.39 12.68
CA PRO A 90 -17.28 8.27 12.29
C PRO A 90 -17.65 6.83 11.93
N PHE A 91 -18.85 6.42 12.35
CA PHE A 91 -19.45 5.15 11.98
C PHE A 91 -20.94 5.32 11.74
N ALA A 92 -21.55 4.42 10.99
CA ALA A 92 -22.99 4.27 10.87
C ALA A 92 -23.44 3.01 11.62
N TYR A 93 -24.62 3.04 12.21
CA TYR A 93 -25.22 1.86 12.83
C TYR A 93 -26.60 1.63 12.24
N THR A 94 -26.79 0.47 11.61
CA THR A 94 -28.06 0.05 11.03
C THR A 94 -28.49 -1.27 11.63
N GLN A 95 -29.64 -1.81 11.19
CA GLN A 95 -30.08 -3.16 11.57
C GLN A 95 -29.06 -4.25 11.19
N ASP A 96 -28.24 -4.00 10.16
CA ASP A 96 -27.25 -4.95 9.64
C ASP A 96 -25.88 -4.83 10.33
N GLY A 97 -25.73 -3.92 11.31
CA GLY A 97 -24.55 -3.78 12.14
C GLY A 97 -23.89 -2.40 12.10
N LEU A 98 -22.65 -2.35 12.57
CA LEU A 98 -21.82 -1.15 12.59
C LEU A 98 -20.97 -1.09 11.32
N TYR A 99 -21.04 0.03 10.61
CA TYR A 99 -20.28 0.29 9.39
C TYR A 99 -19.33 1.46 9.60
N PHE A 100 -18.11 1.37 9.07
CA PHE A 100 -17.18 2.50 9.04
C PHE A 100 -16.27 2.43 7.82
N TYR A 101 -15.84 3.59 7.34
CA TYR A 101 -14.81 3.68 6.32
C TYR A 101 -13.42 3.64 6.96
N ALA A 102 -12.57 2.73 6.50
CA ALA A 102 -11.14 2.73 6.79
C ALA A 102 -10.36 3.17 5.55
N PRO A 103 -9.51 4.21 5.62
CA PRO A 103 -8.56 4.52 4.56
C PRO A 103 -7.47 3.44 4.49
N ALA A 104 -6.70 3.40 3.39
CA ALA A 104 -5.44 2.68 3.38
C ALA A 104 -4.47 3.42 4.32
N LEU A 105 -3.63 2.66 5.02
CA LEU A 105 -2.49 3.20 5.76
C LEU A 105 -1.24 2.58 5.18
N GLN A 106 -0.32 3.43 4.74
CA GLN A 106 1.02 3.04 4.35
C GLN A 106 1.99 3.89 5.17
N THR A 107 2.82 3.23 5.97
CA THR A 107 3.90 3.87 6.73
C THR A 107 5.13 2.99 6.63
N ARG A 108 6.29 3.54 7.01
CA ARG A 108 7.55 2.76 7.14
C ARG A 108 7.41 1.48 7.97
N TYR A 109 6.44 1.42 8.90
CA TYR A 109 6.35 0.35 9.91
C TYR A 109 5.16 -0.59 9.71
N THR A 110 4.12 -0.17 9.02
CA THR A 110 2.88 -0.96 8.88
C THR A 110 2.06 -0.51 7.68
N ASN A 111 1.41 -1.49 7.05
CA ASN A 111 0.33 -1.33 6.07
C ASN A 111 -1.04 -1.71 6.67
N ARG A 112 -1.16 -1.74 8.00
CA ARG A 112 -2.35 -2.11 8.75
C ARG A 112 -2.78 -0.97 9.66
N ASN A 113 -4.05 -0.60 9.58
CA ASN A 113 -4.71 0.31 10.49
C ASN A 113 -5.22 -0.42 11.73
N ALA A 114 -5.35 0.30 12.83
CA ALA A 114 -5.98 -0.18 14.06
C ALA A 114 -7.01 0.82 14.55
N PHE A 115 -8.27 0.38 14.63
CA PHE A 115 -9.38 1.11 15.22
C PHE A 115 -9.75 0.48 16.56
N LEU A 116 -10.25 1.29 17.49
CA LEU A 116 -10.66 0.84 18.82
C LEU A 116 -12.16 1.10 19.01
N LEU A 117 -12.91 0.04 19.31
CA LEU A 117 -14.34 0.12 19.62
C LEU A 117 -14.55 0.08 21.14
N TRP A 118 -15.26 1.09 21.66
CA TRP A 118 -15.56 1.32 23.07
C TRP A 118 -17.06 1.21 23.31
N GLY A 119 -17.47 0.75 24.50
CA GLY A 119 -18.89 0.45 24.82
C GLY A 119 -19.46 1.21 26.00
N ASP A 120 -18.64 2.05 26.63
CA ASP A 120 -18.96 2.95 27.75
C ASP A 120 -18.97 4.43 27.34
N GLY A 121 -18.78 4.71 26.05
CA GLY A 121 -18.61 6.05 25.54
C GLY A 121 -19.92 6.81 25.38
N THR A 122 -19.82 8.09 25.02
CA THR A 122 -20.87 8.77 24.26
C THR A 122 -20.58 8.50 22.79
N ALA A 123 -21.59 8.20 21.98
CA ALA A 123 -21.36 7.86 20.57
C ALA A 123 -20.52 8.91 19.84
N SER A 124 -19.39 8.45 19.31
CA SER A 124 -18.52 9.27 18.46
C SER A 124 -19.14 9.35 17.07
N ALA A 125 -19.63 10.53 16.71
CA ALA A 125 -19.95 10.87 15.32
C ALA A 125 -20.77 9.80 14.57
N ALA A 126 -21.86 9.32 15.18
CA ALA A 126 -22.80 8.42 14.52
C ALA A 126 -23.38 9.11 13.28
N LEU A 127 -23.01 8.61 12.11
CA LEU A 127 -23.50 9.08 10.83
C LEU A 127 -25.00 8.80 10.75
N GLN A 128 -25.77 9.84 10.44
CA GLN A 128 -27.16 9.72 10.08
C GLN A 128 -27.23 9.57 8.56
N PRO A 129 -27.68 8.42 8.03
CA PRO A 129 -27.80 8.26 6.59
C PRO A 129 -28.76 9.29 5.99
N GLU A 130 -28.30 9.99 4.96
CA GLU A 130 -29.12 10.85 4.11
C GLU A 130 -29.82 9.99 3.03
N ALA A 131 -30.86 10.50 2.40
CA ALA A 131 -31.47 9.83 1.25
C ALA A 131 -30.52 9.83 0.05
N LEU A 132 -30.48 8.75 -0.73
CA LEU A 132 -29.69 8.72 -1.98
C LEU A 132 -30.05 9.91 -2.88
N PRO A 133 -29.06 10.69 -3.37
CA PRO A 133 -29.34 11.78 -4.27
C PRO A 133 -29.84 11.22 -5.60
N ALA A 134 -31.04 11.64 -6.02
CA ALA A 134 -31.55 11.32 -7.34
C ALA A 134 -30.98 12.31 -8.38
N VAL A 135 -30.53 11.78 -9.51
CA VAL A 135 -30.13 12.59 -10.67
C VAL A 135 -30.66 11.91 -11.94
N PRO A 136 -31.02 12.68 -12.99
CA PRO A 136 -31.38 12.09 -14.28
C PRO A 136 -30.24 11.20 -14.79
N ALA A 137 -30.57 10.03 -15.33
CA ALA A 137 -29.59 9.13 -15.92
C ALA A 137 -28.68 9.89 -16.90
N GLN A 138 -27.38 9.90 -16.63
CA GLN A 138 -26.38 10.50 -17.51
C GLN A 138 -25.82 9.42 -18.45
N PRO A 139 -25.60 9.73 -19.74
CA PRO A 139 -24.91 8.82 -20.64
C PRO A 139 -23.44 8.76 -20.26
N GLY A 140 -22.95 7.57 -19.92
CA GLY A 140 -21.55 7.34 -19.59
C GLY A 140 -21.41 6.59 -18.28
N ALA A 141 -21.05 5.32 -18.38
CA ALA A 141 -20.79 4.45 -17.24
C ALA A 141 -19.29 4.32 -16.99
N ALA A 142 -18.43 5.26 -17.40
CA ALA A 142 -16.99 5.12 -17.25
C ALA A 142 -16.45 6.11 -16.20
N TYR A 143 -15.48 5.66 -15.41
CA TYR A 143 -14.75 6.49 -14.46
C TYR A 143 -13.26 6.14 -14.52
N PRO A 144 -12.34 7.03 -14.11
CA PRO A 144 -10.94 6.71 -14.01
C PRO A 144 -10.73 5.74 -12.83
N ALA A 145 -10.40 4.49 -13.13
CA ALA A 145 -9.96 3.53 -12.14
C ALA A 145 -8.45 3.65 -11.93
N HIS A 146 -8.00 3.32 -10.72
CA HIS A 146 -6.58 3.31 -10.35
C HIS A 146 -6.16 1.90 -9.98
N LEU A 147 -5.11 1.40 -10.62
CA LEU A 147 -4.39 0.19 -10.25
C LEU A 147 -3.02 0.63 -9.71
N ARG A 148 -2.63 0.13 -8.53
CA ARG A 148 -1.27 0.25 -8.00
C ARG A 148 -0.66 -1.14 -7.94
N LEU A 149 0.50 -1.30 -8.57
CA LEU A 149 1.35 -2.48 -8.52
C LEU A 149 2.57 -2.16 -7.67
N GLU A 150 2.76 -2.93 -6.60
CA GLU A 150 3.83 -2.73 -5.63
C GLU A 150 3.95 -4.00 -4.80
N GLU A 151 5.18 -4.43 -4.56
CA GLU A 151 5.50 -5.29 -3.42
C GLU A 151 6.60 -4.60 -2.63
N ASN A 152 6.71 -4.91 -1.33
CA ASN A 152 7.64 -4.22 -0.44
C ASN A 152 8.74 -5.15 0.15
N PRO A 153 9.44 -6.01 -0.65
CA PRO A 153 10.44 -6.92 -0.12
C PRO A 153 11.81 -6.27 0.15
N LEU A 154 12.12 -5.10 -0.42
CA LEU A 154 13.46 -4.52 -0.37
C LEU A 154 13.53 -3.26 0.49
N TYR A 155 14.35 -3.27 1.53
CA TYR A 155 14.61 -2.07 2.32
C TYR A 155 15.74 -1.22 1.70
N GLU A 156 15.46 0.03 1.34
CA GLU A 156 16.43 1.01 0.85
C GLU A 156 16.70 2.10 1.92
N PRO A 157 17.82 2.00 2.67
CA PRO A 157 18.12 2.94 3.74
C PRO A 157 18.40 4.37 3.25
N LYS A 158 18.80 4.56 1.98
CA LYS A 158 19.09 5.88 1.41
C LYS A 158 17.88 6.55 0.77
N ALA A 159 16.75 5.84 0.65
CA ALA A 159 15.51 6.45 0.20
C ALA A 159 15.20 7.69 1.07
N GLY A 160 14.60 8.71 0.46
CA GLY A 160 14.35 10.00 1.11
C GLY A 160 13.32 9.91 2.24
N GLN A 161 12.66 11.03 2.56
CA GLN A 161 11.51 10.99 3.47
C GLN A 161 10.36 10.25 2.78
N GLY A 162 9.80 9.20 3.40
CA GLY A 162 8.70 8.43 2.82
C GLY A 162 8.77 6.94 3.13
N ASP A 163 8.30 6.10 2.20
CA ASP A 163 8.48 4.65 2.26
C ASP A 163 9.94 4.28 1.95
N HIS A 164 10.44 3.29 2.68
CA HIS A 164 11.78 2.74 2.50
C HIS A 164 11.72 1.30 2.01
N TRP A 165 10.53 0.73 1.93
CA TRP A 165 10.32 -0.59 1.37
C TRP A 165 9.93 -0.41 -0.08
N LEU A 166 10.76 -0.94 -0.96
CA LEU A 166 10.64 -0.86 -2.41
C LEU A 166 10.46 -2.27 -2.97
N TRP A 167 10.14 -2.33 -4.25
CA TRP A 167 9.73 -3.54 -4.94
C TRP A 167 10.86 -4.33 -5.57
N GLN A 168 11.43 -3.82 -6.66
CA GLN A 168 12.28 -4.63 -7.53
C GLN A 168 13.58 -3.90 -7.83
N LYS A 169 14.71 -4.52 -7.51
CA LYS A 169 16.02 -4.01 -7.89
C LYS A 169 16.33 -4.41 -9.34
N LEU A 170 16.72 -3.44 -10.15
CA LEU A 170 17.18 -3.64 -11.52
C LEU A 170 18.65 -3.23 -11.62
N VAL A 171 19.47 -4.13 -12.15
CA VAL A 171 20.90 -3.89 -12.42
C VAL A 171 21.10 -3.94 -13.93
N ALA A 172 21.41 -2.80 -14.56
CA ALA A 172 21.50 -2.77 -16.02
C ALA A 172 22.70 -3.61 -16.53
N PRO A 173 22.56 -4.32 -17.66
CA PRO A 173 21.34 -4.47 -18.44
C PRO A 173 20.42 -5.52 -17.80
N THR A 174 19.13 -5.20 -17.64
CA THR A 174 18.12 -6.15 -17.17
C THR A 174 16.76 -5.80 -17.76
N THR A 175 15.99 -6.84 -18.10
CA THR A 175 14.56 -6.72 -18.40
C THR A 175 13.78 -7.44 -17.30
N TRP A 176 12.74 -6.79 -16.80
CA TRP A 176 11.82 -7.34 -15.81
C TRP A 176 10.39 -7.22 -16.32
N GLU A 177 9.58 -8.26 -16.06
CA GLU A 177 8.19 -8.32 -16.49
C GLU A 177 7.27 -8.59 -15.30
N GLN A 178 6.10 -7.96 -15.34
CA GLN A 178 5.02 -8.15 -14.38
C GLN A 178 3.69 -8.25 -15.12
N SER A 179 2.94 -9.31 -14.84
CA SER A 179 1.57 -9.43 -15.31
C SER A 179 0.60 -8.78 -14.33
N PHE A 180 -0.46 -8.16 -14.85
CA PHE A 180 -1.55 -7.61 -14.05
C PHE A 180 -2.89 -7.80 -14.77
N THR A 181 -3.98 -7.93 -14.02
CA THR A 181 -5.31 -8.15 -14.60
C THR A 181 -6.18 -6.91 -14.44
N LEU A 182 -6.82 -6.49 -15.53
CA LEU A 182 -7.85 -5.45 -15.53
C LEU A 182 -9.22 -6.05 -15.81
N THR A 183 -10.26 -5.37 -15.34
CA THR A 183 -11.65 -5.74 -15.59
C THR A 183 -12.46 -4.51 -15.93
N GLU A 184 -13.45 -4.68 -16.81
CA GLU A 184 -14.36 -3.66 -17.26
C GLU A 184 -13.67 -2.46 -17.92
N VAL A 185 -12.53 -2.66 -18.60
CA VAL A 185 -11.82 -1.60 -19.31
C VAL A 185 -12.74 -0.98 -20.37
N GLN A 186 -12.81 0.35 -20.43
CA GLN A 186 -13.56 1.09 -21.44
C GLN A 186 -12.59 1.79 -22.40
N PRO A 187 -13.00 2.05 -23.65
CA PRO A 187 -12.22 2.87 -24.57
C PRO A 187 -11.86 4.23 -23.97
N GLY A 188 -10.63 4.66 -24.18
CA GLY A 188 -10.08 5.94 -23.79
C GLY A 188 -8.62 5.84 -23.37
N ALA A 189 -7.95 6.99 -23.31
CA ALA A 189 -6.58 7.09 -22.85
C ALA A 189 -6.47 6.83 -21.34
N GLY A 190 -5.31 6.34 -20.93
CA GLY A 190 -4.91 6.19 -19.53
C GLY A 190 -3.62 6.92 -19.22
N THR A 191 -3.11 6.74 -18.01
CA THR A 191 -1.79 7.25 -17.60
C THR A 191 -1.03 6.19 -16.82
N LEU A 192 0.28 6.19 -16.97
CA LEU A 192 1.22 5.39 -16.20
C LEU A 192 2.10 6.32 -15.36
N THR A 193 2.28 6.00 -14.10
CA THR A 193 3.31 6.59 -13.22
C THR A 193 4.20 5.48 -12.69
N VAL A 194 5.51 5.63 -12.84
CA VAL A 194 6.52 4.72 -12.30
C VAL A 194 7.33 5.49 -11.26
N THR A 195 7.26 5.05 -10.01
CA THR A 195 8.11 5.58 -8.92
C THR A 195 9.28 4.63 -8.69
N LEU A 196 10.47 5.20 -8.51
CA LEU A 196 11.69 4.42 -8.30
C LEU A 196 12.77 5.23 -7.58
N TRP A 197 13.79 4.53 -7.12
CA TRP A 197 15.01 5.11 -6.56
C TRP A 197 16.22 4.75 -7.42
N GLY A 198 16.95 5.75 -7.91
CA GLY A 198 18.28 5.57 -8.49
C GLY A 198 19.30 5.32 -7.39
N ASN A 199 19.89 4.12 -7.33
CA ASN A 199 20.83 3.74 -6.27
C ASN A 199 22.27 4.17 -6.59
N THR A 200 22.66 4.12 -7.86
CA THR A 200 23.97 4.56 -8.36
C THR A 200 23.87 5.92 -9.03
N GLY A 201 25.02 6.51 -9.38
CA GLY A 201 25.10 7.74 -10.13
C GLY A 201 26.48 8.36 -10.03
N ARG A 202 26.91 9.12 -11.04
CA ARG A 202 28.18 9.84 -10.99
C ARG A 202 28.05 11.09 -10.13
N ALA A 203 29.12 11.43 -9.41
CA ALA A 203 29.18 12.68 -8.66
C ALA A 203 29.17 13.90 -9.60
N ILE A 204 29.80 13.77 -10.76
CA ILE A 204 29.83 14.76 -11.85
C ILE A 204 29.43 14.04 -13.12
N VAL A 205 28.40 14.54 -13.78
CA VAL A 205 27.88 14.00 -15.03
C VAL A 205 28.21 15.01 -16.13
N PRO A 206 29.03 14.65 -17.13
CA PRO A 206 29.31 15.51 -18.28
C PRO A 206 28.02 15.93 -19.01
N GLU A 207 28.08 17.07 -19.71
CA GLU A 207 26.96 17.53 -20.52
C GLU A 207 26.63 16.52 -21.62
N GLY A 208 25.36 16.13 -21.73
CA GLY A 208 24.90 15.12 -22.69
C GLY A 208 25.06 13.68 -22.23
N GLU A 209 25.65 13.42 -21.06
CA GLU A 209 25.69 12.08 -20.46
C GLU A 209 24.56 11.86 -19.45
N PHE A 210 24.22 10.59 -19.24
CA PHE A 210 23.25 10.14 -18.25
C PHE A 210 23.85 8.98 -17.43
N ASP A 211 23.21 8.65 -16.30
CA ASP A 211 23.61 7.50 -15.47
C ASP A 211 22.68 6.31 -15.69
N HIS A 212 21.39 6.59 -15.87
CA HIS A 212 20.32 5.62 -15.95
C HIS A 212 19.53 5.80 -17.24
N HIS A 213 19.11 4.68 -17.83
CA HIS A 213 18.24 4.67 -18.99
C HIS A 213 17.19 3.57 -18.82
N TRP A 214 15.92 3.96 -18.74
CA TRP A 214 14.80 3.03 -18.67
C TRP A 214 13.93 3.12 -19.91
N ARG A 215 13.47 1.96 -20.37
CA ARG A 215 12.36 1.83 -21.31
C ARG A 215 11.25 1.02 -20.68
N VAL A 216 10.03 1.52 -20.72
CA VAL A 216 8.84 0.86 -20.17
C VAL A 216 7.85 0.58 -21.28
N SER A 217 7.36 -0.65 -21.32
CA SER A 217 6.36 -1.11 -22.28
C SER A 217 5.15 -1.71 -21.58
N ILE A 218 3.98 -1.53 -22.19
CA ILE A 218 2.75 -2.23 -21.84
C ILE A 218 2.34 -3.05 -23.06
N ASN A 219 2.04 -4.34 -22.88
CA ASN A 219 1.61 -5.23 -23.95
C ASN A 219 2.54 -5.20 -25.19
N GLY A 220 3.85 -5.06 -24.95
CA GLY A 220 4.89 -4.99 -25.99
C GLY A 220 5.05 -3.63 -26.68
N GLN A 221 4.19 -2.65 -26.40
CA GLN A 221 4.34 -1.28 -26.92
C GLN A 221 5.08 -0.40 -25.92
N VAL A 222 6.15 0.25 -26.36
CA VAL A 222 6.91 1.23 -25.57
C VAL A 222 6.02 2.45 -25.29
N VAL A 223 5.85 2.78 -24.02
CA VAL A 223 5.05 3.94 -23.57
C VAL A 223 5.91 5.02 -22.93
N LEU A 224 7.10 4.66 -22.46
CA LEU A 224 8.03 5.58 -21.81
C LEU A 224 9.47 5.16 -22.13
N GLU A 225 10.31 6.13 -22.48
CA GLU A 225 11.76 5.96 -22.57
C GLU A 225 12.40 7.19 -21.96
N GLN A 226 13.20 7.00 -20.92
CA GLN A 226 13.72 8.09 -20.11
C GLN A 226 15.16 7.83 -19.68
N THR A 227 15.99 8.86 -19.86
CA THR A 227 17.32 8.93 -19.27
C THR A 227 17.34 9.95 -18.13
N TRP A 228 18.09 9.66 -17.07
CA TRP A 228 18.38 10.63 -16.02
C TRP A 228 19.74 10.35 -15.37
N SER A 229 20.18 11.27 -14.53
CA SER A 229 21.48 11.21 -13.87
C SER A 229 21.34 11.45 -12.37
N LYS A 230 22.35 11.01 -11.61
CA LYS A 230 22.43 11.00 -10.14
C LYS A 230 21.45 10.02 -9.48
N SER A 231 21.86 9.60 -8.29
CA SER A 231 21.01 8.84 -7.37
C SER A 231 19.89 9.70 -6.80
N GLY A 232 18.74 9.08 -6.50
CA GLY A 232 17.61 9.75 -5.87
C GLY A 232 16.26 9.23 -6.34
N ALA A 233 15.20 9.76 -5.75
CA ALA A 233 13.83 9.43 -6.12
C ALA A 233 13.51 9.99 -7.52
N GLN A 234 12.87 9.17 -8.34
CA GLN A 234 12.32 9.56 -9.63
C GLN A 234 10.83 9.20 -9.68
N SER A 235 10.07 10.02 -10.39
CA SER A 235 8.68 9.75 -10.75
C SER A 235 8.54 10.01 -12.24
N LEU A 236 8.33 8.96 -13.00
CA LEU A 236 8.27 9.00 -14.46
C LEU A 236 6.82 8.78 -14.89
N THR A 237 6.31 9.61 -15.79
CA THR A 237 4.91 9.57 -16.22
C THR A 237 4.79 9.44 -17.72
N ALA A 238 3.82 8.66 -18.19
CA ALA A 238 3.49 8.53 -19.60
C ALA A 238 1.98 8.47 -19.83
N ASP A 239 1.55 8.99 -20.98
CA ASP A 239 0.19 8.79 -21.47
C ASP A 239 0.07 7.41 -22.11
N LEU A 240 -1.01 6.70 -21.79
CA LEU A 240 -1.35 5.41 -22.39
C LEU A 240 -2.39 5.65 -23.49
N PRO A 241 -2.09 5.34 -24.77
CA PRO A 241 -3.04 5.52 -25.84
C PRO A 241 -4.28 4.61 -25.67
N ASP A 242 -5.39 5.05 -26.25
CA ASP A 242 -6.60 4.24 -26.33
C ASP A 242 -6.33 2.89 -27.00
N GLY A 243 -6.98 1.84 -26.51
CA GLY A 243 -6.83 0.47 -26.99
C GLY A 243 -5.55 -0.25 -26.53
N LEU A 244 -4.65 0.40 -25.79
CA LEU A 244 -3.44 -0.25 -25.27
C LEU A 244 -3.73 -1.21 -24.12
N LEU A 245 -4.60 -0.81 -23.20
CA LEU A 245 -5.06 -1.63 -22.09
C LEU A 245 -6.31 -2.40 -22.49
N HIS A 246 -6.45 -3.63 -21.98
CA HIS A 246 -7.61 -4.47 -22.25
C HIS A 246 -8.06 -5.27 -21.04
N ASP A 247 -9.29 -5.79 -21.11
CA ASP A 247 -9.79 -6.75 -20.12
C ASP A 247 -8.91 -8.01 -20.08
N GLY A 248 -8.74 -8.55 -18.87
CA GLY A 248 -7.89 -9.71 -18.62
C GLY A 248 -6.45 -9.32 -18.32
N GLU A 249 -5.54 -10.25 -18.60
CA GLU A 249 -4.11 -10.12 -18.31
C GLU A 249 -3.44 -9.14 -19.28
N ASN A 250 -2.71 -8.16 -18.74
CA ASN A 250 -1.83 -7.24 -19.44
C ASN A 250 -0.41 -7.44 -18.90
N THR A 251 0.59 -7.08 -19.68
CA THR A 251 2.00 -7.23 -19.30
C THR A 251 2.70 -5.87 -19.24
N LEU A 252 3.31 -5.59 -18.09
CA LEU A 252 4.27 -4.51 -17.91
C LEU A 252 5.68 -5.06 -18.10
N THR A 253 6.48 -4.38 -18.92
CA THR A 253 7.90 -4.69 -19.10
C THR A 253 8.73 -3.44 -18.80
N ILE A 254 9.73 -3.57 -17.93
CA ILE A 254 10.70 -2.52 -17.63
C ILE A 254 12.09 -3.02 -18.04
N GLU A 255 12.74 -2.26 -18.91
CA GLU A 255 14.11 -2.49 -19.37
C GLU A 255 15.02 -1.40 -18.78
N ALA A 256 15.98 -1.82 -17.96
CA ALA A 256 17.11 -1.00 -17.55
C ALA A 256 18.24 -1.19 -18.56
N VAL A 257 18.51 -0.18 -19.38
CA VAL A 257 19.45 -0.21 -20.51
C VAL A 257 20.86 0.15 -20.05
N ALA A 258 21.87 -0.62 -20.46
CA ALA A 258 23.26 -0.41 -20.09
C ALA A 258 24.07 0.32 -21.17
N ASP A 259 23.68 1.55 -21.49
CA ASP A 259 24.31 2.40 -22.51
C ASP A 259 24.86 3.74 -21.96
N SER A 260 24.77 3.95 -20.64
CA SER A 260 25.29 5.14 -19.97
C SER A 260 26.82 5.19 -19.86
N GLY A 261 27.51 4.08 -20.13
CA GLY A 261 28.96 3.94 -19.92
C GLY A 261 29.37 3.79 -18.44
N LEU A 262 28.42 3.69 -17.51
CA LEU A 262 28.70 3.31 -16.13
C LEU A 262 29.12 1.84 -16.04
N ALA A 263 30.06 1.54 -15.13
CA ALA A 263 30.41 0.15 -14.82
C ALA A 263 29.25 -0.62 -14.19
N VAL A 264 28.40 0.08 -13.42
CA VAL A 264 27.24 -0.47 -12.72
C VAL A 264 26.16 0.61 -12.65
N ASP A 265 24.99 0.31 -13.21
CA ASP A 265 23.75 1.06 -13.05
C ASP A 265 22.77 0.22 -12.22
N ILE A 266 22.38 0.73 -11.05
CA ILE A 266 21.40 0.11 -10.15
C ILE A 266 20.28 1.10 -9.88
N THR A 267 19.07 0.62 -10.08
CA THR A 267 17.82 1.30 -9.76
C THR A 267 16.94 0.33 -8.97
N THR A 268 16.04 0.86 -8.14
CA THR A 268 15.08 0.06 -7.37
C THR A 268 13.68 0.64 -7.61
N LEU A 269 12.83 -0.14 -8.29
CA LEU A 269 11.43 0.17 -8.50
C LEU A 269 10.71 0.22 -7.15
N ASP A 270 9.88 1.24 -6.97
CA ASP A 270 8.98 1.40 -5.83
C ASP A 270 7.60 0.87 -6.22
N ALA A 271 6.91 1.59 -7.11
CA ALA A 271 5.58 1.22 -7.55
C ALA A 271 5.31 1.62 -9.00
N VAL A 272 4.28 0.98 -9.56
CA VAL A 272 3.68 1.36 -10.84
C VAL A 272 2.20 1.63 -10.64
N GLU A 273 1.76 2.82 -11.02
CA GLU A 273 0.37 3.24 -10.92
C GLU A 273 -0.19 3.45 -12.32
N ILE A 274 -1.34 2.82 -12.59
CA ILE A 274 -2.04 2.91 -13.87
C ILE A 274 -3.42 3.50 -13.61
N THR A 275 -3.75 4.57 -14.33
CA THR A 275 -5.11 5.09 -14.42
C THR A 275 -5.69 4.76 -15.77
N TYR A 276 -6.92 4.24 -15.80
CA TYR A 276 -7.59 3.83 -17.02
C TYR A 276 -9.11 4.01 -16.93
N PRO A 277 -9.81 4.22 -18.06
CA PRO A 277 -11.27 4.26 -18.07
C PRO A 277 -11.83 2.87 -17.75
N ARG A 278 -12.65 2.79 -16.71
CA ARG A 278 -13.30 1.55 -16.29
C ARG A 278 -14.81 1.73 -16.22
N ARG A 279 -15.57 0.70 -16.59
CA ARG A 279 -17.01 0.67 -16.41
C ARG A 279 -17.34 0.69 -14.92
N ALA A 280 -18.23 1.59 -14.53
CA ALA A 280 -18.89 1.63 -13.24
C ALA A 280 -19.83 0.43 -13.15
N ARG A 281 -19.28 -0.70 -12.72
CA ARG A 281 -19.99 -1.92 -12.38
C ARG A 281 -19.59 -2.32 -10.97
N LEU A 282 -20.57 -2.72 -10.16
CA LEU A 282 -20.29 -3.31 -8.85
C LEU A 282 -19.41 -4.56 -9.01
N GLN A 283 -18.33 -4.62 -8.23
CA GLN A 283 -17.49 -5.79 -8.10
C GLN A 283 -17.63 -6.31 -6.66
N ASP A 284 -18.06 -7.55 -6.51
CA ASP A 284 -18.34 -8.16 -5.20
C ASP A 284 -19.29 -7.30 -4.34
N GLY A 285 -20.27 -6.67 -4.99
CA GLY A 285 -21.26 -5.82 -4.34
C GLY A 285 -20.75 -4.44 -3.90
N MET A 286 -19.54 -4.03 -4.29
CA MET A 286 -18.94 -2.74 -3.98
C MET A 286 -18.35 -2.06 -5.24
N LEU A 287 -18.30 -0.73 -5.25
CA LEU A 287 -17.61 0.07 -6.25
C LEU A 287 -16.94 1.27 -5.57
N ARG A 288 -15.66 1.49 -5.85
CA ARG A 288 -14.91 2.68 -5.43
C ARG A 288 -14.57 3.50 -6.66
N PHE A 289 -14.89 4.79 -6.64
CA PHE A 289 -14.67 5.66 -7.80
C PHE A 289 -14.49 7.12 -7.40
N THR A 290 -13.82 7.88 -8.27
CA THR A 290 -13.84 9.35 -8.25
C THR A 290 -14.85 9.80 -9.30
N ALA A 291 -15.82 10.61 -8.90
CA ALA A 291 -16.83 11.11 -9.82
C ALA A 291 -16.23 12.17 -10.74
N LEU A 292 -16.44 12.05 -12.06
CA LEU A 292 -16.02 13.06 -13.05
C LEU A 292 -17.09 14.12 -13.29
N THR A 293 -18.35 13.73 -13.12
CA THR A 293 -19.53 14.53 -13.40
C THR A 293 -20.48 14.49 -12.22
N ASP A 294 -21.47 15.37 -12.25
CA ASP A 294 -22.59 15.25 -11.34
C ASP A 294 -23.47 14.09 -11.81
N GLY A 295 -23.43 12.98 -11.08
CA GLY A 295 -24.10 11.74 -11.44
C GLY A 295 -23.19 10.64 -11.98
N VAL A 296 -23.58 9.39 -11.73
CA VAL A 296 -22.93 8.19 -12.27
C VAL A 296 -23.99 7.13 -12.60
N GLN A 297 -23.81 6.44 -13.72
CA GLN A 297 -24.57 5.23 -14.03
C GLN A 297 -23.74 4.00 -13.64
N VAL A 298 -24.27 3.17 -12.76
CA VAL A 298 -23.65 1.96 -12.23
C VAL A 298 -24.41 0.74 -12.72
N GLU A 299 -23.74 -0.11 -13.50
CA GLU A 299 -24.32 -1.37 -13.98
C GLU A 299 -24.38 -2.40 -12.84
N GLY A 300 -25.50 -3.12 -12.78
CA GLY A 300 -25.76 -4.15 -11.77
C GLY A 300 -26.17 -3.60 -10.41
N LEU A 301 -26.32 -2.29 -10.26
CA LEU A 301 -26.88 -1.68 -9.06
C LEU A 301 -28.39 -1.87 -9.04
N LYS A 302 -28.93 -2.66 -8.12
CA LYS A 302 -30.39 -2.81 -7.94
C LYS A 302 -30.74 -3.07 -6.49
N GLY A 303 -31.75 -2.36 -5.98
CA GLY A 303 -32.26 -2.50 -4.62
C GLY A 303 -31.53 -1.58 -3.64
N ASP A 304 -31.47 -1.99 -2.37
CA ASP A 304 -30.84 -1.19 -1.32
C ASP A 304 -29.36 -0.96 -1.60
N ALA A 305 -28.94 0.30 -1.46
CA ALA A 305 -27.57 0.72 -1.66
C ALA A 305 -27.14 1.76 -0.62
N TYR A 306 -25.86 1.73 -0.32
CA TYR A 306 -25.18 2.69 0.53
C TYR A 306 -24.09 3.40 -0.26
N LEU A 307 -24.10 4.72 -0.24
CA LEU A 307 -23.09 5.54 -0.89
C LEU A 307 -22.36 6.36 0.16
N TRP A 308 -21.05 6.16 0.26
CA TRP A 308 -20.18 6.90 1.15
C TRP A 308 -19.44 7.96 0.35
N ASP A 309 -19.65 9.23 0.64
CA ASP A 309 -18.73 10.28 0.19
C ASP A 309 -17.53 10.28 1.14
N ILE A 310 -16.37 9.89 0.61
CA ILE A 310 -15.10 9.74 1.33
C ILE A 310 -14.09 10.81 0.91
N GLY A 311 -14.56 11.94 0.37
CA GLY A 311 -13.72 13.11 0.08
C GLY A 311 -12.84 13.47 1.28
N ASN A 312 -13.43 13.50 2.48
CA ASN A 312 -12.74 13.56 3.77
C ASN A 312 -12.99 12.27 4.59
N PRO A 313 -12.00 11.37 4.72
CA PRO A 313 -12.15 10.12 5.49
C PRO A 313 -12.55 10.29 6.96
N GLN A 314 -12.21 11.42 7.60
CA GLN A 314 -12.58 11.71 8.98
C GLN A 314 -13.99 12.30 9.12
N LYS A 315 -14.60 12.70 8.01
CA LYS A 315 -15.95 13.29 7.95
C LYS A 315 -16.70 12.79 6.70
N PRO A 316 -16.88 11.47 6.54
CA PRO A 316 -17.59 10.95 5.40
C PRO A 316 -19.08 11.29 5.54
N ARG A 317 -19.78 11.35 4.41
CA ARG A 317 -21.25 11.41 4.38
C ARG A 317 -21.78 10.06 3.92
N LEU A 318 -22.85 9.60 4.55
CA LEU A 318 -23.50 8.35 4.18
C LEU A 318 -24.86 8.66 3.58
N PHE A 319 -25.13 8.09 2.43
CA PHE A 319 -26.44 8.10 1.79
C PHE A 319 -26.96 6.66 1.68
N GLN A 320 -28.27 6.46 1.82
CA GLN A 320 -28.92 5.16 1.68
C GLN A 320 -30.28 5.25 0.99
N GLY A 321 -30.69 4.17 0.34
CA GLY A 321 -31.99 4.03 -0.30
C GLY A 321 -31.99 2.99 -1.40
N GLU A 322 -33.13 2.84 -2.07
CA GLU A 322 -33.23 2.01 -3.27
C GLU A 322 -32.60 2.73 -4.47
N ALA A 323 -31.80 2.00 -5.23
CA ALA A 323 -31.22 2.45 -6.50
C ALA A 323 -31.42 1.39 -7.59
N ASP A 324 -31.54 1.82 -8.84
CA ASP A 324 -31.75 0.92 -9.99
C ASP A 324 -30.65 1.02 -11.07
N SER A 325 -29.96 2.16 -11.16
CA SER A 325 -28.74 2.28 -11.99
C SER A 325 -28.07 3.64 -11.89
N SER A 326 -28.77 4.71 -11.52
CA SER A 326 -28.21 6.06 -11.47
C SER A 326 -28.15 6.60 -10.05
N LEU A 327 -27.03 7.23 -9.70
CA LEU A 327 -26.83 7.91 -8.44
C LEU A 327 -26.36 9.34 -8.68
N GLY A 328 -26.91 10.29 -7.94
CA GLY A 328 -26.34 11.63 -7.85
C GLY A 328 -25.08 11.60 -7.01
N VAL A 329 -24.00 12.12 -7.59
CA VAL A 329 -22.68 12.32 -6.99
C VAL A 329 -22.19 13.71 -7.36
N ALA A 330 -21.21 14.26 -6.65
CA ALA A 330 -20.58 15.53 -6.99
C ALA A 330 -19.27 15.29 -7.72
N ALA A 331 -19.04 16.01 -8.83
CA ALA A 331 -17.78 15.94 -9.55
C ALA A 331 -16.56 16.23 -8.63
N GLY A 332 -15.48 15.48 -8.82
CA GLY A 332 -14.24 15.59 -8.04
C GLY A 332 -14.28 14.91 -6.67
N HIS A 333 -15.44 14.44 -6.21
CA HIS A 333 -15.56 13.70 -4.95
C HIS A 333 -15.22 12.22 -5.14
N ARG A 334 -14.81 11.58 -4.05
CA ARG A 334 -14.49 10.15 -4.00
C ARG A 334 -15.60 9.41 -3.29
N TYR A 335 -16.03 8.29 -3.84
CA TYR A 335 -17.16 7.52 -3.33
C TYR A 335 -16.82 6.05 -3.11
N VAL A 336 -17.48 5.45 -2.12
CA VAL A 336 -17.64 4.00 -1.99
C VAL A 336 -19.12 3.68 -2.04
N LEU A 337 -19.56 3.04 -3.12
CA LEU A 337 -20.89 2.49 -3.26
C LEU A 337 -20.87 1.02 -2.86
N HIS A 338 -21.83 0.55 -2.07
CA HIS A 338 -21.98 -0.87 -1.82
C HIS A 338 -23.44 -1.29 -1.59
N THR A 339 -23.72 -2.55 -1.86
CA THR A 339 -24.94 -3.25 -1.43
C THR A 339 -24.81 -3.65 0.05
N PRO A 340 -25.90 -4.02 0.75
CA PRO A 340 -25.82 -4.50 2.13
C PRO A 340 -24.83 -5.65 2.33
N GLN A 341 -24.65 -6.51 1.33
CA GLN A 341 -23.75 -7.67 1.37
C GLN A 341 -22.32 -7.35 0.89
N GLY A 342 -22.10 -6.21 0.24
CA GLY A 342 -20.80 -5.84 -0.34
C GLY A 342 -19.82 -5.19 0.64
N ALA A 343 -20.25 -4.85 1.86
CA ALA A 343 -19.35 -4.35 2.89
C ALA A 343 -18.44 -5.48 3.41
N ARG A 344 -17.16 -5.16 3.68
CA ARG A 344 -16.18 -6.14 4.17
C ARG A 344 -16.52 -6.53 5.61
N THR A 345 -16.63 -7.84 5.89
CA THR A 345 -16.79 -8.38 7.24
C THR A 345 -15.45 -8.63 7.91
#